data_AF-A0A085BJ29-F1
#
_entry.id   AF-A0A085BJ29-F1
#
_cell.length_a   1.000
_cell.length_b   1.000
_cell.length_c   1.000
_cell.angle_alpha   90.00
_cell.angle_beta   90.00
_cell.angle_gamma   90.00
#
_symmetry.space_group_name_H-M   'P 1'
#
loop_
_entity.id
_entity.type
_entity.pdbx_description
1 polymer ?
#
loop_
_entity_poly.entity_id
_entity_poly.type
_entity_poly.pdbx_seq_one_letter_code
_entity_poly.pdbx_strand_id
1 'polypeptide(L)'
;MNKIILIIFTFFLNFYFSQQSVYNQMEKLQGIWEGRDGNDIIKFEINKSGKNDFLFSFINFQGEKFLINKEKISENNQKELIIEIKEAKFSSYRYEKCLFTKGEIIISNSSENQFSLSLNSVGPKCFLTYDVIMTMDDIKDILMTKK
;
A
#
# COMPACT_ATOMS: atom_id res chain seq x y z
N MET A 1 32.75 -26.66 -10.58
CA MET A 1 31.45 -26.70 -9.87
C MET A 1 31.39 -25.79 -8.64
N ASN A 2 32.43 -25.72 -7.78
CA ASN A 2 32.38 -24.94 -6.53
C ASN A 2 32.14 -23.42 -6.69
N LYS A 3 32.56 -22.81 -7.81
CA LYS A 3 32.32 -21.37 -8.07
C LYS A 3 30.86 -21.03 -8.39
N ILE A 4 30.09 -21.94 -8.99
CA ILE A 4 28.67 -21.72 -9.33
C ILE A 4 27.80 -21.79 -8.06
N ILE A 5 28.12 -22.70 -7.14
CA ILE A 5 27.45 -22.83 -5.85
C ILE A 5 27.66 -21.58 -4.99
N LEU A 6 28.86 -21.00 -5.02
CA LEU A 6 29.17 -19.77 -4.29
C LEU A 6 28.35 -18.56 -4.77
N ILE A 7 28.16 -18.43 -6.09
CA ILE A 7 27.37 -17.33 -6.70
C ILE A 7 25.88 -17.49 -6.37
N ILE A 8 25.35 -18.72 -6.43
CA ILE A 8 23.95 -18.97 -6.08
C ILE A 8 23.71 -18.62 -4.60
N PHE A 9 24.65 -18.99 -3.71
CA PHE A 9 24.55 -18.71 -2.28
C PHE A 9 24.58 -17.20 -1.97
N THR A 10 25.42 -16.41 -2.66
CA THR A 10 25.45 -14.95 -2.46
C THR A 10 24.19 -14.26 -2.97
N PHE A 11 23.58 -14.74 -4.07
CA PHE A 11 22.31 -14.22 -4.55
C PHE A 11 21.16 -14.44 -3.56
N PHE A 12 21.08 -15.62 -2.92
CA PHE A 12 20.03 -15.90 -1.93
C PHE A 12 20.15 -15.05 -0.66
N LEU A 13 21.38 -14.79 -0.19
CA LEU A 13 21.59 -13.92 0.97
C LEU A 13 21.12 -12.49 0.70
N ASN A 14 21.50 -11.91 -0.44
CA ASN A 14 21.10 -10.53 -0.79
C ASN A 14 19.58 -10.38 -0.89
N PHE A 15 18.88 -11.39 -1.43
CA PHE A 15 17.43 -11.38 -1.52
C PHE A 15 16.76 -11.41 -0.14
N TYR A 16 17.26 -12.26 0.77
CA TYR A 16 16.73 -12.37 2.12
C TYR A 16 16.94 -11.09 2.93
N PHE A 17 18.13 -10.47 2.84
CA PHE A 17 18.43 -9.21 3.51
C PHE A 17 17.55 -8.06 3.02
N SER A 18 17.29 -7.97 1.71
CA SER A 18 16.38 -6.97 1.13
C SER A 18 14.94 -7.15 1.62
N GLN A 19 14.46 -8.38 1.72
CA GLN A 19 13.11 -8.64 2.22
C GLN A 19 12.97 -8.28 3.71
N GLN A 20 14.00 -8.56 4.52
CA GLN A 20 14.02 -8.19 5.94
C GLN A 20 14.10 -6.67 6.14
N SER A 21 14.84 -5.93 5.29
CA SER A 21 14.91 -4.47 5.40
C SER A 21 13.56 -3.82 5.12
N VAL A 22 12.86 -4.26 4.06
CA VAL A 22 11.50 -3.82 3.73
C VAL A 22 10.55 -4.05 4.91
N TYR A 23 10.57 -5.26 5.48
CA TYR A 23 9.73 -5.59 6.62
C TYR A 23 9.98 -4.67 7.82
N ASN A 24 11.25 -4.46 8.18
CA ASN A 24 11.60 -3.60 9.32
C ASN A 24 11.17 -2.14 9.09
N GLN A 25 11.15 -1.66 7.85
CA GLN A 25 10.62 -0.34 7.52
C GLN A 25 9.09 -0.30 7.67
N MET A 26 8.39 -1.32 7.17
CA MET A 26 6.93 -1.43 7.31
C MET A 26 6.47 -1.48 8.77
N GLU A 27 7.22 -2.17 9.64
CA GLU A 27 6.93 -2.23 11.07
C GLU A 27 6.99 -0.85 11.73
N LYS A 28 7.93 0.02 11.33
CA LYS A 28 8.02 1.40 11.83
C LYS A 28 6.84 2.27 11.35
N LEU A 29 6.31 1.96 10.17
CA LEU A 29 5.18 2.64 9.58
C LEU A 29 3.83 2.20 10.16
N GLN A 30 3.80 1.22 11.07
CA GLN A 30 2.57 0.80 11.72
C GLN A 30 1.86 1.98 12.42
N GLY A 31 0.56 2.06 12.21
CA GLY A 31 -0.30 3.09 12.81
C GLY A 31 -1.33 3.64 11.85
N ILE A 32 -1.99 4.71 12.32
CA ILE A 32 -2.95 5.48 11.54
C ILE A 32 -2.26 6.77 11.12
N TRP A 33 -2.36 7.07 9.84
CA TRP A 33 -1.77 8.24 9.21
C TRP A 33 -2.88 9.08 8.60
N GLU A 34 -2.81 10.39 8.80
CA GLU A 34 -3.79 11.35 8.32
C GLU A 34 -3.11 12.34 7.37
N GLY A 35 -3.73 12.58 6.22
CA GLY A 35 -3.29 13.54 5.22
C GLY A 35 -4.47 14.32 4.66
N ARG A 36 -4.18 15.27 3.78
CA ARG A 36 -5.20 16.10 3.12
C ARG A 36 -4.98 16.15 1.63
N ASP A 37 -6.04 15.88 0.87
CA ASP A 37 -6.12 16.17 -0.55
C ASP A 37 -7.07 17.36 -0.73
N GLY A 38 -6.51 18.53 -1.03
CA GLY A 38 -7.25 19.79 -0.91
C GLY A 38 -7.78 20.03 0.51
N ASN A 39 -9.10 20.17 0.65
CA ASN A 39 -9.76 20.36 1.95
C ASN A 39 -10.14 19.04 2.62
N ASP A 40 -10.07 17.94 1.89
CA ASP A 40 -10.60 16.67 2.32
C ASP A 40 -9.57 15.86 3.10
N ILE A 41 -10.02 15.24 4.19
CA ILE A 41 -9.16 14.39 5.02
C ILE A 41 -9.16 12.99 4.44
N ILE A 42 -7.97 12.43 4.26
CA ILE A 42 -7.76 11.03 3.93
C ILE A 42 -7.00 10.34 5.06
N LYS A 43 -7.23 9.03 5.23
CA LYS A 43 -6.48 8.24 6.21
C LYS A 43 -5.88 7.00 5.57
N PHE A 44 -4.70 6.65 6.03
CA PHE A 44 -4.03 5.41 5.68
C PHE A 44 -3.68 4.65 6.96
N GLU A 45 -4.14 3.42 7.08
CA GLU A 45 -3.88 2.56 8.23
C GLU A 45 -2.98 1.41 7.81
N ILE A 46 -1.94 1.16 8.61
CA ILE A 46 -1.02 0.03 8.45
C ILE A 46 -1.05 -0.77 9.75
N ASN A 47 -1.54 -2.00 9.68
CA ASN A 47 -1.67 -2.90 10.82
C ASN A 47 -0.85 -4.16 10.61
N LYS A 48 -0.12 -4.59 11.63
CA LYS A 48 0.60 -5.88 11.60
C LYS A 48 -0.40 -7.00 11.88
N SER A 49 -0.53 -7.95 10.95
CA SER A 49 -1.44 -9.12 11.11
C SER A 49 -0.68 -10.41 11.41
N GLY A 50 0.64 -10.43 11.22
CA GLY A 50 1.46 -11.61 11.43
C GLY A 50 2.95 -11.27 11.56
N LYS A 51 3.79 -12.31 11.54
CA LYS A 51 5.23 -12.11 11.64
C LYS A 51 5.76 -11.32 10.45
N ASN A 52 5.27 -11.54 9.23
CA ASN A 52 5.73 -10.83 8.02
C ASN A 52 4.57 -10.26 7.19
N ASP A 53 3.39 -10.12 7.80
CA ASP A 53 2.15 -9.78 7.11
C ASP A 53 1.56 -8.48 7.66
N PHE A 54 1.15 -7.61 6.75
CA PHE A 54 0.54 -6.32 7.05
C PHE A 54 -0.82 -6.21 6.38
N LEU A 55 -1.74 -5.52 7.04
CA LEU A 55 -3.03 -5.15 6.50
C LEU A 55 -3.00 -3.66 6.25
N PHE A 56 -3.41 -3.27 5.06
CA PHE A 56 -3.50 -1.89 4.65
C PHE A 56 -4.94 -1.50 4.45
N SER A 57 -5.27 -0.29 4.89
CA SER A 57 -6.53 0.30 4.49
C SER A 57 -6.40 1.79 4.23
N PHE A 58 -7.18 2.24 3.26
CA PHE A 58 -7.28 3.63 2.89
C PHE A 58 -8.71 4.10 3.14
N ILE A 59 -8.90 5.24 3.78
CA ILE A 59 -10.21 5.85 4.00
C ILE A 59 -10.24 7.14 3.19
N ASN A 60 -11.15 7.19 2.23
CA ASN A 60 -11.31 8.36 1.38
C ASN A 60 -12.08 9.49 2.09
N PHE A 61 -12.23 10.62 1.40
CA PHE A 61 -12.95 11.79 1.88
C PHE A 61 -14.44 11.55 2.19
N GLN A 62 -15.04 10.53 1.59
CA GLN A 62 -16.42 10.11 1.86
C GLN A 62 -16.54 9.21 3.10
N GLY A 63 -15.41 8.90 3.76
CA GLY A 63 -15.37 7.96 4.87
C GLY A 63 -15.46 6.50 4.46
N GLU A 64 -15.40 6.21 3.15
CA GLU A 64 -15.44 4.85 2.64
C GLU A 64 -14.07 4.19 2.85
N LYS A 65 -14.08 3.09 3.59
CA LYS A 65 -12.87 2.33 3.91
C LYS A 65 -12.60 1.29 2.84
N PHE A 66 -11.40 1.38 2.30
CA PHE A 66 -10.85 0.53 1.27
C PHE A 66 -9.83 -0.41 1.89
N LEU A 67 -10.09 -1.70 1.82
CA LEU A 67 -9.25 -2.76 2.38
C LEU A 67 -8.40 -3.37 1.26
N ILE A 68 -7.09 -3.36 1.46
CA ILE A 68 -6.15 -4.04 0.56
C ILE A 68 -6.01 -5.47 1.07
N ASN A 69 -6.58 -6.42 0.33
CA ASN A 69 -6.65 -7.82 0.74
C ASN A 69 -5.42 -8.63 0.28
N LYS A 70 -4.84 -8.23 -0.86
CA LYS A 70 -3.68 -8.89 -1.44
C LYS A 70 -2.72 -7.85 -1.97
N GLU A 71 -1.48 -7.98 -1.54
CA GLU A 71 -0.43 -7.05 -1.90
C GLU A 71 0.91 -7.74 -2.14
N LYS A 72 1.83 -6.98 -2.73
CA LYS A 72 3.25 -7.30 -2.72
C LYS A 72 4.00 -6.03 -2.32
N ILE A 73 4.81 -6.15 -1.28
CA ILE A 73 5.63 -5.04 -0.79
C ILE A 73 7.04 -5.21 -1.36
N SER A 74 7.60 -4.13 -1.88
CA SER A 74 8.98 -4.07 -2.34
C SER A 74 9.56 -2.69 -2.11
N GLU A 75 10.87 -2.57 -2.20
CA GLU A 75 11.58 -1.28 -2.20
C GLU A 75 12.17 -1.07 -3.60
N ASN A 76 12.01 0.13 -4.15
CA ASN A 76 12.60 0.48 -5.43
C ASN A 76 14.02 1.05 -5.28
N ASN A 77 14.69 1.36 -6.39
CA ASN A 77 16.05 1.91 -6.38
C ASN A 77 16.18 3.28 -5.69
N GLN A 78 15.07 3.99 -5.52
CA GLN A 78 15.00 5.29 -4.83
C GLN A 78 14.71 5.14 -3.33
N LYS A 79 14.66 3.90 -2.81
CA LYS A 79 14.28 3.57 -1.43
C LYS A 79 12.84 3.97 -1.09
N GLU A 80 11.96 3.96 -2.09
CA GLU A 80 10.54 4.10 -1.89
C GLU A 80 9.93 2.73 -1.68
N LEU A 81 9.00 2.64 -0.72
CA LEU A 81 8.25 1.41 -0.49
C LEU A 81 7.07 1.40 -1.46
N ILE A 82 7.01 0.32 -2.24
CA ILE A 82 5.97 0.07 -3.23
C ILE A 82 5.08 -1.06 -2.71
N ILE A 83 3.81 -0.76 -2.49
CA ILE A 83 2.76 -1.72 -2.16
C ILE A 83 1.92 -1.92 -3.42
N GLU A 84 2.22 -2.98 -4.16
CA GLU A 84 1.47 -3.38 -5.34
C GLU A 84 0.14 -4.02 -4.89
N ILE A 85 -0.98 -3.35 -5.18
CA ILE A 85 -2.33 -3.83 -4.89
C ILE A 85 -2.74 -4.83 -5.96
N LYS A 86 -2.89 -6.09 -5.57
CA LYS A 86 -3.42 -7.16 -6.42
C LYS A 86 -4.92 -7.32 -6.26
N GLU A 87 -5.42 -7.06 -5.05
CA GLU A 87 -6.84 -7.11 -4.76
C GLU A 87 -7.16 -6.17 -3.60
N ALA A 88 -8.13 -5.31 -3.83
CA ALA A 88 -8.71 -4.47 -2.79
C ALA A 88 -10.23 -4.33 -2.98
N LYS A 89 -10.92 -4.07 -1.88
CA LYS A 89 -12.38 -3.96 -1.81
C LYS A 89 -12.80 -2.89 -0.81
N PHE A 90 -13.97 -2.31 -1.03
CA PHE A 90 -14.60 -1.51 0.02
C PHE A 90 -15.10 -2.41 1.16
N SER A 91 -15.08 -1.88 2.38
CA SER A 91 -15.71 -2.52 3.54
C SER A 91 -17.23 -2.36 3.55
N SER A 92 -17.76 -1.37 2.82
CA SER A 92 -19.18 -1.07 2.76
C SER A 92 -19.95 -2.09 1.92
N TYR A 93 -21.10 -2.53 2.45
CA TYR A 93 -22.02 -3.45 1.75
C TYR A 93 -22.47 -2.90 0.39
N ARG A 94 -22.58 -1.56 0.27
CA ARG A 94 -22.97 -0.87 -0.97
C ARG A 94 -22.04 -1.21 -2.14
N TYR A 95 -20.77 -1.48 -1.86
CA TYR A 95 -19.73 -1.69 -2.86
C TYR A 95 -19.08 -3.07 -2.72
N GLU A 96 -19.74 -4.03 -2.08
CA GLU A 96 -19.17 -5.38 -1.83
C GLU A 96 -18.78 -6.12 -3.13
N LYS A 97 -19.46 -5.79 -4.24
CA LYS A 97 -19.21 -6.33 -5.58
C LYS A 97 -18.13 -5.57 -6.35
N CYS A 98 -17.63 -4.46 -5.81
CA CYS A 98 -16.53 -3.71 -6.40
C CYS A 98 -15.19 -4.26 -5.96
N LEU A 99 -14.45 -4.72 -6.96
CA LEU A 99 -13.13 -5.29 -6.75
C LEU A 99 -12.12 -4.54 -7.62
N PHE A 100 -11.03 -4.14 -6.98
CA PHE A 100 -9.95 -3.39 -7.60
C PHE A 100 -8.78 -4.35 -7.77
N THR A 101 -8.45 -4.64 -9.01
CA THR A 101 -7.50 -5.72 -9.37
C THR A 101 -6.08 -5.23 -9.61
N LYS A 102 -5.84 -3.92 -9.61
CA LYS A 102 -4.52 -3.35 -9.88
C LYS A 102 -4.41 -1.94 -9.33
N GLY A 103 -3.34 -1.67 -8.59
CA GLY A 103 -2.97 -0.34 -8.12
C GLY A 103 -1.63 -0.39 -7.43
N GLU A 104 -1.08 0.77 -7.09
CA GLU A 104 0.20 0.91 -6.41
C GLU A 104 0.07 2.02 -5.36
N ILE A 105 0.53 1.72 -4.14
CA ILE A 105 0.80 2.74 -3.14
C ILE A 105 2.30 2.91 -3.06
N ILE A 106 2.74 4.15 -3.12
CA ILE A 106 4.14 4.55 -3.04
C ILE A 106 4.31 5.36 -1.77
N ILE A 107 5.18 4.89 -0.88
CA ILE A 107 5.58 5.62 0.32
C ILE A 107 7.01 6.09 0.13
N SER A 108 7.21 7.40 0.17
CA SER A 108 8.51 8.04 0.02
C SER A 108 8.78 9.02 1.16
N ASN A 109 10.04 9.44 1.31
CA ASN A 109 10.46 10.44 2.30
C ASN A 109 9.99 10.12 3.73
N SER A 110 10.02 8.85 4.12
CA SER A 110 9.55 8.41 5.43
C SER A 110 10.47 8.85 6.57
N SER A 111 9.86 9.43 7.60
CA SER A 111 10.43 9.67 8.92
C SER A 111 9.54 9.07 10.01
N GLU A 112 9.89 9.26 11.28
CA GLU A 112 9.15 8.71 12.42
C GLU A 112 7.67 9.13 12.46
N ASN A 113 7.36 10.37 12.04
CA ASN A 113 6.03 10.97 12.21
C ASN A 113 5.40 11.45 10.90
N GLN A 114 6.07 11.32 9.76
CA GLN A 114 5.50 11.69 8.47
C GLN A 114 6.08 10.88 7.30
N PHE A 115 5.32 10.80 6.21
CA PHE A 115 5.81 10.33 4.91
C PHE A 115 4.96 10.93 3.79
N SER A 116 5.45 10.85 2.55
CA SER A 116 4.66 11.15 1.35
C SER A 116 3.98 9.89 0.84
N LEU A 117 2.69 9.99 0.51
CA LEU A 117 1.88 8.89 -0.04
C LEU A 117 1.36 9.27 -1.42
N SER A 118 1.66 8.40 -2.39
CA SER A 118 0.97 8.40 -3.68
C SER A 118 0.18 7.11 -3.83
N LEU A 119 -1.03 7.20 -4.39
CA LEU A 119 -1.86 6.08 -4.79
C LEU A 119 -2.14 6.21 -6.28
N ASN A 120 -1.68 5.23 -7.05
CA ASN A 120 -2.04 5.08 -8.45
C ASN A 120 -2.99 3.89 -8.55
N SER A 121 -4.25 4.12 -8.88
CA SER A 121 -5.26 3.05 -8.93
C SER A 121 -5.74 2.82 -10.36
N VAL A 122 -5.90 1.55 -10.74
CA VAL A 122 -6.75 1.21 -11.88
C VAL A 122 -8.14 0.99 -11.30
N GLY A 123 -9.08 1.86 -11.67
CA GLY A 123 -10.45 1.91 -11.14
C GLY A 123 -11.15 0.54 -11.10
N PRO A 124 -12.24 0.41 -10.33
CA PRO A 124 -12.79 -0.88 -10.00
C PRO A 124 -13.33 -1.61 -11.23
N LYS A 125 -13.26 -2.94 -11.19
CA LYS A 125 -14.11 -3.78 -12.05
C LYS A 125 -15.44 -3.97 -11.35
N CYS A 126 -16.36 -3.01 -11.46
CA CYS A 126 -17.75 -3.24 -11.07
C CYS A 126 -18.77 -2.56 -11.98
N PHE A 127 -19.88 -3.28 -12.18
CA PHE A 127 -21.12 -2.76 -12.74
C PHE A 127 -22.03 -2.48 -11.54
N LEU A 128 -21.89 -1.30 -10.95
CA LEU A 128 -22.99 -0.70 -10.20
C LEU A 128 -23.95 -0.16 -11.27
N THR A 129 -25.25 -0.13 -11.01
CA THR A 129 -26.26 0.40 -11.97
C THR A 129 -25.82 1.72 -12.60
N TYR A 130 -26.35 2.08 -13.78
CA TYR A 130 -25.93 3.18 -14.68
C TYR A 130 -25.52 4.53 -14.04
N ASP A 131 -25.88 4.80 -12.78
CA ASP A 131 -25.71 6.09 -12.09
C ASP A 131 -24.65 6.13 -10.98
N VAL A 132 -23.90 5.05 -10.71
CA VAL A 132 -22.87 5.07 -9.64
C VAL A 132 -21.54 4.52 -10.14
N ILE A 133 -20.67 5.40 -10.63
CA ILE A 133 -19.26 5.08 -10.83
C ILE A 133 -18.52 5.57 -9.59
N MET A 134 -17.93 4.65 -8.82
CA MET A 134 -17.04 5.02 -7.73
C MET A 134 -15.60 4.89 -8.24
N THR A 135 -15.02 6.00 -8.67
CA THR A 135 -13.57 6.07 -8.94
C THR A 135 -12.85 6.39 -7.64
N MET A 136 -11.68 5.78 -7.49
CA MET A 136 -10.69 6.21 -6.52
C MET A 136 -9.62 6.89 -7.35
N ASP A 137 -9.71 8.21 -7.43
CA ASP A 137 -8.81 8.98 -8.26
C ASP A 137 -7.37 8.82 -7.78
N ASP A 138 -6.43 8.97 -8.71
CA ASP A 138 -5.02 8.93 -8.36
C ASP A 138 -4.69 10.09 -7.42
N ILE A 139 -4.01 9.75 -6.33
CA ILE A 139 -3.57 10.69 -5.31
C ILE A 139 -2.05 10.78 -5.41
N LYS A 140 -1.51 11.98 -5.41
CA LYS A 140 -0.07 12.19 -5.59
C LYS A 140 0.51 13.02 -4.45
N ASP A 141 1.58 12.50 -3.88
CA ASP A 141 2.47 13.16 -2.94
C ASP A 141 1.77 13.81 -1.74
N ILE A 142 0.78 13.12 -1.17
CA ILE A 142 0.11 13.61 0.03
C ILE A 142 1.03 13.41 1.23
N LEU A 143 1.29 14.50 1.94
CA LEU A 143 1.97 14.45 3.22
C LEU A 143 1.04 13.81 4.26
N MET A 144 1.43 12.63 4.72
CA MET A 144 0.75 11.88 5.75
C MET A 144 1.45 12.11 7.09
N THR A 145 0.69 12.38 8.13
CA THR A 145 1.19 12.58 9.51
C THR A 145 0.63 11.53 10.45
N LYS A 146 1.47 11.05 11.37
CA LYS A 146 1.08 10.03 12.33
C LYS A 146 0.07 10.61 13.34
N LYS A 147 -0.97 9.84 13.65
CA LYS A 147 -1.99 10.20 14.62
C LYS A 147 -1.78 9.53 15.98
#